data_AF-A0A5F1Z343-F1
#
_entry.id   AF-A0A5F1Z343-F1
#
_cell.length_a   1.000
_cell.length_b   1.000
_cell.length_c   1.000
_cell.angle_alpha   90.00
_cell.angle_beta   90.00
_cell.angle_gamma   90.00
#
_symmetry.space_group_name_H-M   'P 1'
#
loop_
_entity.id
_entity.type
_entity.pdbx_description
1 polymer ?
#
loop_
_entity_poly.entity_id
_entity_poly.type
_entity_poly.pdbx_seq_one_letter_code
_entity_poly.pdbx_strand_id
1 'polypeptide(L)'
;MDDTPLPRLVDDLTSITFGKGVFVAVARSGIRQILVSWNGVDWFSYAGHDAGYWEEVHYANGLFIASASGGSGSRIMSSTDGLFWTSRIPTAPNPYKAIGFGNDTWVILATNGTLESRVQWATWKKN
;
A
#
# COMPACT_ATOMS: atom_id res chain seq x y z
N MET A 1 5.68 34.87 -1.94
CA MET A 1 5.36 33.43 -2.02
C MET A 1 6.11 32.94 -3.23
N ASP A 2 7.00 31.99 -3.02
CA ASP A 2 7.81 31.41 -4.09
C ASP A 2 6.96 30.34 -4.79
N ASP A 3 6.55 30.63 -6.03
CA ASP A 3 5.75 29.75 -6.88
C ASP A 3 6.64 28.90 -7.81
N THR A 4 7.90 28.64 -7.41
CA THR A 4 8.71 27.66 -8.12
C THR A 4 8.00 26.31 -8.11
N PRO A 5 7.66 25.74 -9.28
CA PRO A 5 6.92 24.48 -9.33
C PRO A 5 7.76 23.40 -8.64
N LEU A 6 7.18 22.76 -7.63
CA LEU A 6 7.79 21.62 -6.96
C LEU A 6 8.21 20.60 -8.03
N PRO A 7 9.39 19.97 -7.91
CA PRO A 7 9.86 19.00 -8.89
C PRO A 7 8.75 18.00 -9.19
N ARG A 8 8.34 17.95 -10.47
CA ARG A 8 7.21 17.13 -10.92
C ARG A 8 7.46 15.70 -10.46
N LEU A 9 6.67 15.22 -9.51
CA LEU A 9 6.60 13.79 -9.20
C LEU A 9 6.21 13.10 -10.51
N VAL A 10 7.12 12.30 -11.03
CA VAL A 10 6.90 11.43 -12.21
C VAL A 10 6.20 10.12 -11.81
N ASP A 11 5.81 10.04 -10.54
CA ASP A 11 5.21 8.89 -9.89
C ASP A 11 3.68 9.04 -9.90
N ASP A 12 2.98 7.97 -10.32
CA ASP A 12 1.52 7.91 -10.40
C ASP A 12 0.95 7.50 -9.04
N LEU A 13 0.84 8.48 -8.13
CA LEU A 13 0.36 8.27 -6.76
C LEU A 13 -1.13 7.91 -6.75
N THR A 14 -1.45 6.80 -6.08
CA THR A 14 -2.80 6.22 -6.09
C THR A 14 -3.51 6.31 -4.75
N SER A 15 -2.76 6.28 -3.65
CA SER A 15 -3.34 6.27 -2.30
C SER A 15 -2.37 6.81 -1.27
N ILE A 16 -2.92 7.37 -0.19
CA ILE A 16 -2.21 7.86 0.99
C ILE A 16 -2.92 7.41 2.26
N THR A 17 -2.15 7.14 3.32
CA THR A 17 -2.66 6.91 4.67
C THR A 17 -1.81 7.62 5.72
N PHE A 18 -2.37 7.83 6.91
CA PHE A 18 -1.64 8.34 8.07
C PHE A 18 -1.72 7.35 9.23
N GLY A 19 -0.58 7.05 9.83
CA GLY A 19 -0.48 6.12 10.95
C GLY A 19 0.83 6.28 11.68
N LYS A 20 0.86 6.02 12.99
CA LYS A 20 2.09 6.12 13.81
C LYS A 20 2.90 7.41 13.63
N GLY A 21 2.25 8.53 13.31
CA GLY A 21 2.93 9.82 13.09
C GLY A 21 3.64 9.96 11.73
N VAL A 22 3.33 9.10 10.76
CA VAL A 22 3.88 9.19 9.40
C VAL A 22 2.76 9.10 8.36
N PHE A 23 2.85 9.94 7.33
CA PHE A 23 2.08 9.81 6.10
C PHE A 23 2.81 8.85 5.18
N VAL A 24 2.08 7.93 4.57
CA VAL A 24 2.60 6.96 3.61
C VAL A 24 1.75 7.04 2.36
N ALA A 25 2.38 7.26 1.21
CA ALA A 25 1.75 7.21 -0.10
C ALA A 25 2.34 6.10 -0.95
N VAL A 26 1.50 5.46 -1.77
CA VAL A 26 1.88 4.43 -2.74
C VAL A 26 1.67 4.94 -4.16
N ALA A 27 2.44 4.41 -5.11
CA ALA A 27 2.29 4.71 -6.53
C ALA A 27 2.09 3.45 -7.37
N ARG A 28 1.24 3.55 -8.40
CA ARG A 28 1.04 2.48 -9.38
C ARG A 28 2.25 2.35 -10.32
N SER A 29 2.88 3.47 -10.65
CA SER A 29 4.06 3.52 -11.52
C SER A 29 4.96 4.69 -11.12
N GLY A 30 6.21 4.68 -11.59
CA GLY A 30 7.21 5.67 -11.22
C GLY A 30 8.48 5.03 -10.64
N ILE A 31 9.45 5.88 -10.34
CA ILE A 31 10.73 5.49 -9.74
C ILE A 31 10.57 5.34 -8.23
N ARG A 32 9.64 6.11 -7.63
CA ARG A 32 9.36 6.13 -6.20
C ARG A 32 7.97 5.59 -5.96
N GLN A 33 7.88 4.29 -5.69
CA GLN A 33 6.59 3.62 -5.48
C GLN A 33 6.07 3.73 -4.04
N ILE A 34 6.93 4.07 -3.09
CA ILE A 34 6.57 4.41 -1.72
C ILE A 34 7.18 5.75 -1.37
N LEU A 35 6.33 6.66 -0.90
CA LEU A 35 6.71 7.95 -0.37
C LEU A 35 6.26 8.05 1.08
N VAL A 36 7.10 8.64 1.93
CA VAL A 36 6.77 8.91 3.32
C VAL A 36 7.00 10.38 3.66
N SER A 37 6.19 10.89 4.58
CA SER A 37 6.35 12.23 5.12
C SER A 37 5.95 12.28 6.59
N TRP A 38 6.68 13.06 7.39
CA TRP A 38 6.33 13.32 8.78
C TRP A 38 5.53 14.61 8.98
N ASN A 39 5.50 15.48 7.97
CA ASN A 39 4.85 16.80 8.04
C ASN A 39 3.82 17.03 6.93
N GLY A 40 3.64 16.09 5.99
CA GLY A 40 2.74 16.20 4.85
C GLY A 40 3.23 17.11 3.72
N VAL A 41 4.42 17.71 3.87
CA VAL A 41 4.99 18.68 2.92
C VAL A 41 6.26 18.13 2.28
N ASP A 42 7.19 17.61 3.10
CA ASP A 42 8.44 17.03 2.66
C ASP A 42 8.29 15.51 2.51
N TRP A 43 8.56 15.00 1.31
CA TRP A 43 8.34 13.60 0.96
C TRP A 43 9.64 12.89 0.57
N PHE A 44 9.84 11.70 1.12
CA PHE A 44 11.05 10.89 0.96
C PHE A 44 10.70 9.51 0.40
N SER A 45 11.54 8.95 -0.46
CA SER A 45 11.40 7.58 -0.98
C SER A 45 12.43 6.63 -0.38
N TYR A 46 12.02 5.41 -0.06
CA TYR A 46 12.88 4.37 0.50
C TYR A 46 12.84 3.11 -0.37
N ALA A 47 14.00 2.47 -0.61
CA ALA A 47 14.12 1.31 -1.50
C ALA A 47 13.72 -0.04 -0.85
N GLY A 48 13.00 -0.01 0.27
CA GLY A 48 12.68 -1.19 1.09
C GLY A 48 11.36 -1.88 0.73
N HIS A 49 11.01 -1.99 -0.56
CA HIS A 49 9.75 -2.57 -1.01
C HIS A 49 9.91 -3.33 -2.35
N ASP A 50 8.99 -4.26 -2.61
CA ASP A 50 8.91 -4.93 -3.91
C ASP A 50 8.38 -3.98 -5.00
N ALA A 51 8.70 -4.26 -6.26
CA ALA A 51 8.10 -3.56 -7.39
C ALA A 51 6.67 -4.05 -7.61
N GLY A 52 5.71 -3.13 -7.60
CA GLY A 52 4.29 -3.45 -7.75
C GLY A 52 3.49 -2.33 -8.39
N TYR A 53 2.34 -2.66 -8.95
CA TYR A 53 1.35 -1.66 -9.37
C TYR A 53 0.45 -1.33 -8.18
N TRP A 54 1.00 -0.62 -7.20
CA TRP A 54 0.35 -0.37 -5.91
C TRP A 54 -0.87 0.56 -6.08
N GLU A 55 -1.99 0.13 -5.53
CA GLU A 55 -3.28 0.80 -5.71
C GLU A 55 -3.75 1.48 -4.44
N GLU A 56 -3.43 0.88 -3.29
CA GLU A 56 -4.00 1.29 -2.02
C GLU A 56 -3.04 1.00 -0.88
N VAL A 57 -3.08 1.87 0.12
CA VAL A 57 -2.41 1.70 1.39
C VAL A 57 -3.35 2.06 2.53
N HIS A 58 -3.37 1.22 3.57
CA HIS A 58 -4.24 1.40 4.74
C HIS A 58 -3.43 1.19 6.02
N TYR A 59 -3.71 1.98 7.06
CA TYR A 59 -3.12 1.80 8.39
C TYR A 59 -4.21 1.47 9.40
N ALA A 60 -4.04 0.35 10.12
CA ALA A 60 -4.89 0.00 11.24
C ALA A 60 -4.13 -0.95 12.18
N ASN A 61 -4.52 -0.99 13.46
CA ASN A 61 -3.95 -1.92 14.45
C ASN A 61 -2.41 -1.99 14.47
N GLY A 62 -1.73 -0.84 14.29
CA GLY A 62 -0.27 -0.77 14.31
C GLY A 62 0.45 -1.34 13.08
N LEU A 63 -0.28 -1.60 11.98
CA LEU A 63 0.24 -2.18 10.75
C LEU A 63 -0.24 -1.38 9.54
N PHE A 64 0.68 -1.09 8.63
CA PHE A 64 0.39 -0.63 7.28
C PHE A 64 0.26 -1.84 6.35
N ILE A 65 -0.75 -1.83 5.49
CA ILE A 65 -0.90 -2.82 4.41
C ILE A 65 -1.04 -2.07 3.10
N ALA A 66 -0.31 -2.51 2.08
CA ALA A 66 -0.46 -2.05 0.70
C ALA A 66 -0.86 -3.21 -0.21
N SER A 67 -1.69 -2.92 -1.21
CA SER A 67 -2.15 -3.90 -2.19
C SER A 67 -1.89 -3.42 -3.62
N ALA A 68 -1.60 -4.35 -4.52
CA ALA A 68 -1.29 -4.08 -5.92
C ALA A 68 -2.22 -4.81 -6.88
N SER A 69 -2.47 -4.17 -8.02
CA SER A 69 -3.20 -4.77 -9.13
C SER A 69 -2.33 -5.66 -10.02
N GLY A 70 -1.01 -5.60 -9.87
CA GLY A 70 -0.04 -6.39 -10.65
C GLY A 70 1.41 -6.10 -10.24
N GLY A 71 2.36 -6.60 -11.03
CA GLY A 71 3.80 -6.51 -10.74
C GLY A 71 4.49 -7.88 -10.71
N SER A 72 5.82 -7.88 -10.57
CA SER A 72 6.67 -9.07 -10.57
C SER A 72 6.80 -9.76 -9.20
N GLY A 73 6.30 -9.13 -8.13
CA GLY A 73 6.35 -9.64 -6.75
C GLY A 73 4.99 -10.00 -6.17
N SER A 74 4.95 -10.14 -4.83
CA SER A 74 3.66 -10.29 -4.15
C SER A 74 2.84 -9.02 -4.28
N ARG A 75 1.53 -9.18 -4.45
CA ARG A 75 0.58 -8.09 -4.61
C ARG A 75 0.03 -7.56 -3.30
N ILE A 76 0.61 -8.00 -2.18
CA ILE A 76 0.31 -7.50 -0.84
C ILE A 76 1.64 -7.38 -0.12
N MET A 77 1.83 -6.27 0.58
CA MET A 77 2.94 -6.09 1.51
C MET A 77 2.46 -5.41 2.79
N SER A 78 3.21 -5.58 3.87
CA SER A 78 2.91 -4.94 5.15
C SER A 78 4.14 -4.29 5.75
N SER A 79 3.93 -3.24 6.55
CA SER A 79 4.98 -2.59 7.32
C SER A 79 4.49 -2.22 8.72
N THR A 80 5.38 -2.23 9.71
CA THR A 80 5.07 -1.72 11.06
C THR A 80 5.53 -0.28 11.28
N ASP A 81 6.28 0.29 10.33
CA ASP A 81 6.90 1.62 10.42
C ASP A 81 6.63 2.52 9.19
N GLY A 82 6.06 1.97 8.12
CA GLY A 82 5.78 2.67 6.87
C GLY A 82 7.00 2.80 5.95
N LEU A 83 8.19 2.38 6.41
CA LEU A 83 9.48 2.55 5.73
C LEU A 83 9.96 1.25 5.10
N PHE A 84 9.94 0.16 5.88
CA PHE A 84 10.39 -1.15 5.44
C PHE A 84 9.20 -2.09 5.28
N TRP A 85 9.08 -2.69 4.11
CA TRP A 85 7.92 -3.48 3.73
C TRP A 85 8.31 -4.95 3.56
N THR A 86 7.46 -5.82 4.10
CA THR A 86 7.57 -7.26 3.95
C THR A 86 6.49 -7.76 3.00
N SER A 87 6.92 -8.43 1.93
CA SER A 87 6.06 -9.12 0.97
C SER A 87 5.19 -10.16 1.68
N ARG A 88 3.90 -10.21 1.37
CA ARG A 88 2.94 -11.17 1.95
C ARG A 88 2.37 -12.02 0.84
N ILE A 89 2.62 -13.32 0.83
CA ILE A 89 2.11 -14.23 -0.20
C ILE A 89 0.63 -14.51 0.08
N PRO A 90 -0.31 -14.06 -0.76
CA PRO A 90 -1.71 -14.41 -0.61
C PRO A 90 -1.96 -15.84 -1.09
N THR A 91 -3.10 -16.40 -0.67
CA THR A 91 -3.60 -17.70 -1.12
C THR A 91 -3.89 -17.78 -2.63
N ALA A 92 -4.00 -16.63 -3.32
CA ALA A 92 -4.13 -16.57 -4.77
C ALA A 92 -3.47 -15.29 -5.33
N PRO A 93 -2.82 -15.36 -6.51
CA PRO A 93 -2.20 -14.21 -7.15
C PRO A 93 -3.23 -13.36 -7.90
N ASN A 94 -4.23 -12.83 -7.21
CA ASN A 94 -5.28 -12.01 -7.82
C ASN A 94 -4.89 -10.51 -7.85
N PRO A 95 -5.47 -9.69 -8.74
CA PRO A 95 -5.28 -8.23 -8.68
C PRO A 95 -6.11 -7.66 -7.53
N TYR A 96 -5.47 -7.02 -6.56
CA TYR A 96 -6.13 -6.43 -5.40
C TYR A 96 -6.38 -4.93 -5.60
N LYS A 97 -7.48 -4.44 -5.03
CA LYS A 97 -7.98 -3.08 -5.30
C LYS A 97 -8.54 -2.33 -4.08
N ALA A 98 -8.91 -3.05 -3.02
CA ALA A 98 -9.50 -2.46 -1.82
C ALA A 98 -8.99 -3.17 -0.56
N ILE A 99 -8.78 -2.43 0.53
CA ILE A 99 -8.30 -2.87 1.84
C ILE A 99 -9.22 -2.25 2.89
N GLY A 100 -9.78 -3.09 3.76
CA GLY A 100 -10.55 -2.67 4.92
C GLY A 100 -10.07 -3.37 6.19
N PHE A 101 -10.27 -2.71 7.33
CA PHE A 101 -10.03 -3.30 8.65
C PHE A 101 -11.26 -3.10 9.55
N GLY A 102 -11.67 -4.16 10.23
CA GLY A 102 -12.75 -4.12 11.21
C GLY A 102 -12.83 -5.42 12.01
N ASN A 103 -13.29 -5.34 13.26
CA ASN A 103 -13.38 -6.49 14.17
C ASN A 103 -12.06 -7.30 14.23
N ASP A 104 -10.94 -6.60 14.42
CA ASP A 104 -9.57 -7.14 14.43
C ASP A 104 -9.19 -7.98 13.20
N THR A 105 -9.83 -7.71 12.07
CA THR A 105 -9.70 -8.48 10.83
C THR A 105 -9.41 -7.56 9.65
N TRP A 106 -8.39 -7.94 8.87
CA TRP A 106 -8.10 -7.33 7.58
C TRP A 106 -8.87 -8.03 6.46
N VAL A 107 -9.45 -7.25 5.57
CA VAL A 107 -10.16 -7.70 4.37
C VAL A 107 -9.50 -7.05 3.16
N ILE A 108 -9.13 -7.85 2.16
CA ILE A 108 -8.51 -7.36 0.92
C ILE A 108 -9.32 -7.90 -0.25
N LEU A 109 -9.84 -7.02 -1.09
CA LEU A 109 -10.69 -7.39 -2.21
C LEU A 109 -9.87 -7.50 -3.50
N ALA A 110 -10.11 -8.57 -4.23
CA ALA A 110 -9.57 -8.79 -5.56
C ALA A 110 -10.67 -8.71 -6.62
N THR A 111 -10.35 -8.16 -7.79
CA THR A 111 -11.24 -8.19 -8.95
C THR A 111 -10.93 -9.41 -9.82
N ASN A 112 -11.74 -10.47 -9.77
CA ASN A 112 -11.78 -11.45 -10.86
C ASN A 112 -13.24 -11.76 -11.21
N GLY A 113 -13.57 -11.60 -12.49
CA GLY A 113 -14.92 -11.54 -13.03
C GLY A 113 -15.63 -12.87 -13.24
N THR A 114 -15.57 -13.81 -12.30
CA THR A 114 -16.50 -14.94 -12.29
C THR A 114 -17.03 -15.20 -10.89
N LEU A 115 -18.35 -15.07 -10.80
CA LEU A 115 -19.20 -15.38 -9.65
C LEU A 115 -18.95 -16.83 -9.23
N GLU A 116 -18.20 -17.03 -8.16
CA GLU A 116 -18.39 -18.05 -7.11
C GLU A 116 -17.14 -18.08 -6.22
N SER A 117 -17.33 -17.75 -4.94
CA SER A 117 -16.29 -17.64 -3.89
C SER A 117 -15.32 -16.47 -4.05
N ARG A 118 -14.77 -15.94 -2.94
CA ARG A 118 -13.57 -15.04 -2.85
C ARG A 118 -13.80 -13.57 -2.47
N VAL A 119 -14.45 -13.32 -1.33
CA VAL A 119 -13.72 -12.51 -0.34
C VAL A 119 -12.57 -13.42 0.12
N GLN A 120 -11.39 -13.28 -0.47
CA GLN A 120 -10.18 -13.86 0.13
C GLN A 120 -9.69 -12.86 1.15
N TRP A 121 -10.16 -13.04 2.39
CA TRP A 121 -9.64 -12.30 3.53
C TRP A 121 -8.48 -13.09 4.13
N ALA A 122 -7.45 -12.38 4.56
CA ALA A 122 -6.44 -12.93 5.45
C ALA A 122 -6.63 -12.24 6.80
N THR A 123 -7.14 -12.95 7.80
CA THR A 123 -7.12 -12.42 9.17
C THR A 123 -5.70 -12.51 9.66
N TRP A 124 -5.17 -11.38 10.13
CA TRP A 124 -3.96 -11.37 10.93
C TRP A 124 -4.29 -10.78 12.28
N LYS A 125 -4.12 -11.58 13.34
CA LYS A 125 -4.08 -11.07 14.71
C LYS A 125 -2.61 -10.85 15.07
N LYS A 126 -2.29 -9.66 15.54
CA LYS A 126 -1.04 -9.42 16.25
C LYS A 126 -1.12 -10.23 17.54
N ASN A 127 -0.19 -11.17 17.75
CA ASN A 127 0.00 -11.78 19.06
C ASN A 127 0.45 -10.71 20.06
#